data_AF-A0A3C1N7E1-F1
#
_entry.id   AF-A0A3C1N7E1-F1
#
_cell.length_a   1.000
_cell.length_b   1.000
_cell.length_c   1.000
_cell.angle_alpha   90.00
_cell.angle_beta   90.00
_cell.angle_gamma   90.00
#
_symmetry.space_group_name_H-M   'P 1'
#
loop_
_entity.id
_entity.type
_entity.pdbx_description
1 polymer ?
#
loop_
_entity_poly.entity_id
_entity_poly.type
_entity_poly.pdbx_seq_one_letter_code
_entity_poly.pdbx_strand_id
1 'polypeptide(L)'
;QQQGLPGDGDIDRTRYRDEAKRRVALGLVMNEFVKVRELQPGDDEVKAHLEKLASSYDDPQQVISWHYAERSRLSQIEALVVEEKVIQCLLEEAEVVDNEIRFSEFMNPAATGNTDAVSATE
;
A
#
# COMPACT_ATOMS: atom_id res chain seq x y z
N GLN A 1 1.94 -30.55 17.23
CA GLN A 1 2.48 -30.70 15.86
C GLN A 1 2.87 -29.31 15.40
N GLN A 2 4.14 -28.96 15.54
CA GLN A 2 4.69 -27.66 15.12
C GLN A 2 4.59 -27.60 13.59
N GLN A 3 3.90 -26.61 13.01
CA GLN A 3 4.02 -26.33 11.58
C GLN A 3 5.40 -25.72 11.37
N GLY A 4 6.35 -26.61 11.03
CA GLY A 4 7.71 -26.25 10.65
C GLY A 4 7.73 -25.40 9.39
N LEU A 5 8.70 -24.49 9.34
CA LEU A 5 9.05 -23.70 8.17
C LEU A 5 8.97 -24.56 6.89
N PRO A 6 8.46 -24.03 5.76
CA PRO A 6 8.65 -24.68 4.48
C PRO A 6 10.14 -24.96 4.31
N GLY A 7 10.46 -26.23 4.03
CA GLY A 7 11.84 -26.67 3.86
C GLY A 7 12.56 -25.82 2.82
N ASP A 8 13.86 -25.67 3.03
CA ASP A 8 14.83 -24.90 2.22
C ASP A 8 15.01 -25.55 0.82
N GLY A 9 13.91 -25.77 0.11
CA GLY A 9 13.86 -26.29 -1.23
C GLY A 9 14.22 -25.22 -2.25
N ASP A 10 14.69 -25.65 -3.42
CA ASP A 10 15.15 -24.75 -4.49
C ASP A 10 14.03 -23.76 -4.87
N ILE A 11 14.26 -22.47 -4.58
CA ILE A 11 13.33 -21.40 -4.92
C ILE A 11 13.35 -21.24 -6.45
N ASP A 12 12.28 -21.64 -7.12
CA ASP A 12 12.10 -21.39 -8.55
C ASP A 12 11.96 -19.88 -8.80
N ARG A 13 13.12 -19.23 -9.01
CA ARG A 13 13.25 -17.78 -9.21
C ARG A 13 12.42 -17.28 -10.39
N THR A 14 12.09 -18.15 -11.35
CA THR A 14 11.29 -17.80 -12.52
C THR A 14 9.87 -17.42 -12.11
N ARG A 15 9.29 -18.09 -11.11
CA ARG A 15 7.93 -17.81 -10.61
C ARG A 15 7.81 -16.46 -9.91
N TYR A 16 8.91 -15.93 -9.36
CA TYR A 16 8.93 -14.65 -8.66
C TYR A 16 9.40 -13.48 -9.52
N ARG A 17 9.96 -13.77 -10.71
CA ARG A 17 10.64 -12.76 -11.52
C ARG A 17 9.75 -11.59 -11.92
N ASP A 18 8.50 -11.85 -12.30
CA ASP A 18 7.60 -10.80 -12.76
C ASP A 18 7.07 -9.93 -11.62
N GLU A 19 6.70 -10.54 -10.49
CA GLU A 19 6.33 -9.81 -9.28
C GLU A 19 7.50 -8.99 -8.73
N ALA A 20 8.71 -9.55 -8.72
CA ALA A 20 9.91 -8.85 -8.29
C ALA A 20 10.21 -7.65 -9.19
N LYS A 21 10.11 -7.80 -10.52
CA LYS A 21 10.25 -6.69 -11.46
C LYS A 21 9.23 -5.60 -11.20
N ARG A 22 7.96 -5.96 -11.00
CA ARG A 22 6.88 -4.99 -10.70
C ARG A 22 7.18 -4.21 -9.43
N ARG A 23 7.56 -4.90 -8.34
CA ARG A 23 7.92 -4.27 -7.06
C ARG A 23 9.10 -3.32 -7.18
N VAL A 24 10.18 -3.75 -7.84
CA VAL A 24 11.38 -2.92 -8.02
C VAL A 24 11.07 -1.70 -8.89
N ALA A 25 10.36 -1.89 -10.00
CA ALA A 25 9.97 -0.78 -10.87
C ALA A 25 9.11 0.24 -10.13
N LEU A 26 8.11 -0.21 -9.37
CA LEU A 26 7.26 0.68 -8.57
C LEU A 26 8.07 1.43 -7.50
N GLY A 27 8.96 0.73 -6.78
CA GLY A 27 9.82 1.36 -5.79
C GLY A 27 10.72 2.45 -6.37
N LEU A 28 11.26 2.24 -7.59
CA LEU A 28 12.06 3.25 -8.29
C LEU A 28 11.22 4.46 -8.70
N VAL A 29 10.03 4.23 -9.27
CA VAL A 29 9.11 5.32 -9.68
C VAL A 29 8.64 6.13 -8.47
N MET A 30 8.25 5.45 -7.38
CA MET A 30 7.86 6.13 -6.14
C MET A 30 9.00 6.95 -5.55
N ASN A 31 10.22 6.40 -5.51
CA ASN A 31 11.37 7.11 -4.97
C ASN A 31 11.67 8.39 -5.77
N GLU A 32 11.65 8.31 -7.11
CA GLU A 32 11.85 9.48 -7.96
C GLU A 32 10.73 10.50 -7.81
N PHE A 33 9.47 10.06 -7.71
CA PHE A 33 8.32 10.95 -7.49
C PHE A 33 8.41 11.72 -6.17
N VAL A 34 8.72 11.01 -5.07
CA VAL A 34 8.95 11.61 -3.74
C VAL A 34 10.07 12.65 -3.80
N LYS A 35 11.16 12.35 -4.51
CA LYS A 35 12.31 13.23 -4.64
C LYS A 35 11.99 14.49 -5.46
N VAL A 36 11.33 14.35 -6.61
CA VAL A 36 10.99 15.48 -7.49
C VAL A 36 10.02 16.45 -6.81
N ARG A 37 9.14 15.94 -5.95
CA ARG A 37 8.15 16.75 -5.21
C ARG A 37 8.56 17.12 -3.80
N GLU A 38 9.77 16.75 -3.40
CA GLU A 38 10.33 17.02 -2.07
C GLU A 38 9.38 16.58 -0.93
N LEU A 39 8.70 15.44 -1.11
CA LEU A 39 7.75 14.95 -0.13
C LEU A 39 8.48 14.46 1.12
N GLN A 40 8.22 15.14 2.24
CA GLN A 40 8.77 14.80 3.55
C GLN A 40 7.65 14.40 4.52
N PRO A 41 7.91 13.46 5.43
CA PRO A 41 6.97 13.12 6.50
C PRO A 41 6.84 14.33 7.43
N GLY A 42 5.60 14.76 7.71
CA GLY A 42 5.35 15.79 8.72
C GLY A 42 5.34 15.17 10.12
N ASP A 43 5.95 15.82 11.10
CA ASP A 43 5.99 15.31 12.50
C ASP A 43 4.58 15.05 13.06
N ASP A 44 3.63 15.94 12.76
CA ASP A 44 2.24 15.80 13.20
C ASP A 44 1.53 14.63 12.50
N GLU A 45 1.82 14.40 11.21
CA GLU A 45 1.26 13.29 10.43
C GLU A 45 1.82 11.94 10.92
N VAL A 46 3.13 11.88 11.19
CA VAL A 46 3.79 10.71 11.77
C VAL A 46 3.18 10.37 13.13
N LYS A 47 2.98 11.39 13.97
CA LYS A 47 2.33 11.20 15.27
C LYS A 47 0.89 10.70 15.12
N ALA A 48 0.10 11.29 14.24
CA ALA A 48 -1.29 10.88 14.01
C ALA A 48 -1.40 9.42 13.51
N HIS A 49 -0.51 9.02 12.58
CA HIS A 49 -0.42 7.62 12.14
C HIS A 49 -0.05 6.68 13.27
N LEU A 50 0.92 7.07 14.09
CA LEU A 50 1.37 6.26 15.20
C LEU A 50 0.29 6.13 16.28
N GLU A 51 -0.48 7.18 16.55
CA GLU A 51 -1.64 7.13 17.44
C GLU A 51 -2.74 6.20 16.90
N LYS A 52 -3.01 6.26 15.59
CA LYS A 52 -3.97 5.36 14.93
C LYS A 52 -3.50 3.90 15.03
N LEU A 53 -2.23 3.63 14.75
CA LEU A 53 -1.62 2.30 14.88
C LEU A 53 -1.69 1.81 16.33
N ALA A 54 -1.37 2.68 17.29
CA ALA A 54 -1.32 2.35 18.71
C ALA A 54 -2.72 2.15 19.33
N SER A 55 -3.78 2.71 18.73
CA SER A 55 -5.15 2.66 19.27
C SER A 55 -5.74 1.26 19.45
N SER A 56 -5.23 0.27 18.72
CA SER A 56 -5.64 -1.13 18.84
C SER A 56 -4.89 -1.91 19.92
N TYR A 57 -3.91 -1.28 20.60
CA TYR A 57 -3.10 -1.90 21.64
C TYR A 57 -3.60 -1.53 23.04
N ASP A 58 -3.30 -2.39 24.02
CA ASP A 58 -3.71 -2.19 25.41
C ASP A 58 -3.05 -0.97 26.07
N ASP A 59 -1.81 -0.64 25.68
CA ASP A 59 -1.08 0.57 26.12
C ASP A 59 -0.56 1.37 24.91
N PRO A 60 -1.36 2.30 24.37
CA PRO A 60 -0.97 3.09 23.20
C PRO A 60 0.26 3.98 23.45
N GLN A 61 0.41 4.50 24.67
CA GLN A 61 1.53 5.39 25.03
C GLN A 61 2.87 4.65 25.02
N GLN A 62 2.87 3.40 25.47
CA GLN A 62 4.05 2.55 25.39
C GLN A 62 4.45 2.25 23.93
N VAL A 63 3.49 1.98 23.05
CA VAL A 63 3.76 1.77 21.62
C VAL A 63 4.37 3.03 20.99
N ILE A 64 3.75 4.19 21.24
CA ILE A 64 4.24 5.48 20.73
C ILE A 64 5.68 5.73 21.20
N SER A 65 5.94 5.64 22.50
CA SER A 65 7.28 5.87 23.06
C SER A 65 8.32 4.86 22.55
N TRP A 66 7.93 3.61 22.32
CA TRP A 66 8.81 2.58 21.78
C TRP A 66 9.28 2.88 20.34
N HIS A 67 8.41 3.47 19.50
CA HIS A 67 8.77 3.91 18.16
C HIS A 67 9.67 5.17 18.19
N TYR A 68 9.37 6.14 19.04
CA TYR A 68 10.20 7.35 19.18
C TYR A 68 11.56 7.10 19.84
N ALA A 69 11.72 6.01 20.58
CA ALA A 69 12.98 5.65 21.23
C ALA A 69 14.11 5.32 20.24
N GLU A 70 13.79 4.92 19.00
CA GLU A 70 14.79 4.55 18.02
C GLU A 70 14.40 5.01 16.60
N ARG A 71 15.29 5.78 15.95
CA ARG A 71 15.03 6.33 14.61
C ARG A 71 14.71 5.26 13.56
N SER A 72 15.29 4.07 13.66
CA SER A 72 15.03 2.94 12.75
C SER A 72 13.58 2.41 12.84
N ARG A 73 12.91 2.61 13.97
CA ARG A 73 11.50 2.23 14.19
C ARG A 73 10.56 3.33 13.70
N LEU A 74 10.98 4.57 13.84
CA LEU A 74 10.25 5.72 13.33
C LEU A 74 10.27 5.76 11.80
N SER A 75 11.38 5.37 11.17
CA SER A 75 11.52 5.41 9.71
C SER A 75 10.51 4.54 8.96
N GLN A 76 9.98 3.49 9.59
CA GLN A 76 8.90 2.68 9.00
C GLN A 76 7.58 3.46 8.94
N ILE A 77 7.29 4.24 9.99
CA ILE A 77 6.09 5.09 10.06
C ILE A 77 6.25 6.29 9.12
N GLU A 78 7.42 6.91 9.10
CA GLU A 78 7.76 7.98 8.15
C GLU A 78 7.56 7.53 6.70
N ALA A 79 7.96 6.30 6.35
CA ALA A 79 7.76 5.76 5.01
C ALA A 79 6.26 5.62 4.65
N LEU A 80 5.43 5.16 5.59
CA LEU A 80 3.97 5.07 5.39
C LEU A 80 3.33 6.45 5.20
N VAL A 81 3.77 7.44 5.97
CA VAL A 81 3.29 8.82 5.84
C VAL A 81 3.65 9.38 4.46
N VAL A 82 4.89 9.17 4.01
CA VAL A 82 5.33 9.58 2.66
C VAL A 82 4.51 8.88 1.58
N GLU A 83 4.22 7.58 1.72
CA GLU A 83 3.39 6.84 0.78
C GLU A 83 1.96 7.41 0.69
N GLU A 84 1.33 7.73 1.82
CA GLU A 84 -0.01 8.33 1.82
C GLU A 84 -0.02 9.72 1.15
N LYS A 85 1.02 10.53 1.39
CA LYS A 85 1.21 11.81 0.71
C LYS A 85 1.37 11.66 -0.80
N VAL A 86 2.11 10.64 -1.25
CA VAL A 86 2.24 10.32 -2.67
C VAL A 86 0.87 10.02 -3.28
N ILE A 87 0.06 9.19 -2.63
CA ILE A 87 -1.29 8.85 -3.09
C ILE A 87 -2.14 10.11 -3.18
N GLN A 88 -2.12 10.96 -2.15
CA GLN A 88 -2.90 12.20 -2.14
C GLN A 88 -2.49 13.14 -3.28
N CYS A 89 -1.20 13.36 -3.50
CA CYS A 89 -0.72 14.17 -4.63
C CYS A 89 -1.12 13.58 -5.98
N LEU A 90 -1.10 12.25 -6.12
CA LEU A 90 -1.54 11.59 -7.36
C LEU A 90 -3.04 11.78 -7.59
N LEU A 91 -3.87 11.67 -6.55
CA LEU A 91 -5.32 11.88 -6.65
C LEU A 91 -5.69 13.33 -6.98
N GLU A 92 -4.88 14.30 -6.54
CA GLU A 92 -5.08 15.72 -6.85
C GLU A 92 -4.81 16.05 -8.33
N GLU A 93 -3.96 15.27 -9.00
CA GLU A 93 -3.60 15.48 -10.41
C GLU A 93 -4.26 14.50 -11.38
N ALA A 94 -4.69 13.35 -10.88
CA ALA A 94 -5.35 12.34 -11.68
C ALA A 94 -6.75 12.79 -12.09
N GLU A 95 -7.14 12.42 -13.31
CA GLU A 95 -8.52 12.51 -13.75
C GLU A 95 -9.35 11.43 -13.03
N VAL A 96 -10.15 11.86 -12.05
CA VAL A 96 -11.05 10.97 -11.32
C VAL A 96 -12.37 10.85 -12.08
N VAL A 97 -12.73 9.62 -12.45
CA VAL A 97 -13.98 9.31 -13.14
C VAL A 97 -14.84 8.43 -12.23
N ASP A 98 -15.95 8.99 -11.75
CA ASP A 98 -16.93 8.24 -10.97
C ASP A 98 -17.76 7.35 -11.91
N ASN A 99 -17.81 6.05 -11.60
CA ASN A 99 -18.58 5.07 -12.36
C ASN A 99 -19.57 4.37 -11.43
N GLU A 100 -20.86 4.41 -11.80
CA GLU A 100 -21.90 3.68 -11.07
C GLU A 100 -21.87 2.20 -11.49
N ILE A 101 -21.52 1.32 -10.55
CA ILE A 101 -21.47 -0.13 -10.76
C ILE A 101 -22.53 -0.83 -9.90
N ARG A 102 -23.10 -1.92 -10.42
CA ARG A 102 -24.05 -2.73 -9.66
C ARG A 102 -23.32 -3.53 -8.58
N PHE A 103 -23.97 -3.76 -7.44
CA PHE A 103 -23.41 -4.56 -6.35
C PHE A 103 -22.97 -5.97 -6.80
N SER A 104 -23.73 -6.61 -7.69
CA SER A 104 -23.41 -7.92 -8.25
C SER A 104 -22.10 -7.93 -9.04
N GLU A 105 -21.76 -6.83 -9.70
CA GLU A 105 -20.55 -6.65 -10.49
C GLU A 105 -19.34 -6.36 -9.60
N PHE A 106 -19.51 -5.50 -8.59
CA PHE A 106 -18.48 -5.23 -7.58
C PHE A 106 -18.04 -6.50 -6.83
N MET A 107 -18.99 -7.38 -6.51
CA MET A 107 -18.71 -8.64 -5.81
C MET A 107 -18.07 -9.72 -6.70
N ASN A 108 -18.05 -9.54 -8.03
CA ASN A 108 -17.47 -10.51 -8.97
C ASN A 108 -16.56 -9.83 -10.01
N PRO A 109 -15.41 -9.26 -9.59
CA PRO A 109 -14.52 -8.49 -10.47
C PRO A 109 -13.83 -9.32 -11.56
N ALA A 110 -13.82 -10.66 -11.44
CA ALA A 110 -13.24 -11.54 -12.45
C ALA A 110 -14.12 -11.70 -13.71
N ALA A 111 -15.40 -11.28 -13.65
CA ALA A 111 -16.33 -11.38 -14.77
C ALA A 111 -16.26 -10.19 -15.74
N THR A 112 -15.69 -9.05 -15.33
CA THR A 112 -15.72 -7.79 -16.10
C THR A 112 -14.50 -7.61 -17.03
N GLY A 113 -13.73 -8.67 -17.27
CA GLY A 113 -12.57 -8.63 -18.18
C GLY A 113 -12.87 -8.95 -19.66
N ASN A 114 -14.11 -9.29 -20.02
CA ASN A 114 -14.44 -9.74 -21.38
C ASN A 114 -15.92 -9.53 -21.79
N THR A 115 -16.46 -8.31 -21.64
CA THR A 115 -17.77 -7.97 -22.22
C THR A 115 -17.80 -6.57 -22.82
N ASP A 116 -16.82 -6.28 -23.69
CA ASP A 116 -17.07 -5.40 -24.83
C ASP A 116 -17.61 -6.28 -25.98
N ALA A 117 -18.91 -6.62 -25.94
CA ALA A 117 -19.77 -6.88 -27.11
C ALA A 117 -21.08 -7.61 -26.72
N VAL A 118 -22.20 -7.10 -27.28
CA VAL A 118 -23.55 -7.73 -27.40
C VAL A 118 -24.36 -7.74 -26.09
N SER A 119 -25.58 -7.21 -25.94
CA SER A 119 -26.67 -6.73 -26.80
C SER A 119 -27.68 -6.01 -25.89
N ALA A 120 -28.15 -4.82 -26.24
CA ALA A 120 -29.55 -4.53 -26.60
C ALA A 120 -30.65 -5.44 -25.98
N THR A 121 -31.61 -4.74 -25.35
CA THR A 121 -33.05 -5.08 -25.15
C THR A 121 -33.47 -5.73 -23.82
N GLU A 122 -34.52 -5.11 -23.26
CA GLU A 122 -35.41 -5.42 -22.13
C GLU A 122 -34.97 -5.04 -20.70
#